data_AF-A0A952NDW4-F1
#
_entry.id   AF-A0A952NDW4-F1
#
_cell.length_a   1.000
_cell.length_b   1.000
_cell.length_c   1.000
_cell.angle_alpha   90.00
_cell.angle_beta   90.00
_cell.angle_gamma   90.00
#
_symmetry.space_group_name_H-M   'P 1'
#
loop_
_entity.id
_entity.type
_entity.pdbx_description
1 polymer ?
#
loop_
_entity_poly.entity_id
_entity_poly.type
_entity_poly.pdbx_seq_one_letter_code
_entity_poly.pdbx_strand_id
1 'polypeptide(L)'
;MKQKTTNNSTNELLKRLPLLFTLLVLTTPSWLTACASINRKDESIHSILEKENALIEKLQAQRAQPEIAQAISENVSLTKAEASLALSLEELKEANETIKTKILKMNKEEVRNGQD
;
A
#
# COMPACT_ATOMS: atom_id res chain seq x y z
N MET A 1 50.63 31.47 27.42
CA MET A 1 49.77 30.59 28.26
C MET A 1 48.79 31.43 29.05
N LYS A 2 47.48 31.30 28.80
CA LYS A 2 46.37 31.55 29.76
C LYS A 2 45.07 31.02 29.14
N GLN A 3 44.64 29.84 29.58
CA GLN A 3 43.29 29.29 29.43
C GLN A 3 42.38 29.89 30.51
N LYS A 4 41.15 30.32 30.17
CA LYS A 4 39.95 30.39 31.05
C LYS A 4 38.81 31.06 30.27
N THR A 5 37.55 30.65 30.21
CA THR A 5 36.79 29.45 30.60
C THR A 5 35.49 29.55 29.82
N THR A 6 35.18 28.55 28.99
CA THR A 6 33.85 28.32 28.44
C THR A 6 33.07 27.49 29.45
N ASN A 7 32.11 28.07 30.17
CA ASN A 7 30.94 27.34 30.69
C ASN A 7 30.05 28.26 31.53
N ASN A 8 28.92 28.68 30.96
CA ASN A 8 27.75 29.08 31.77
C ASN A 8 26.45 29.08 30.96
N SER A 9 26.52 29.06 29.62
CA SER A 9 25.33 29.10 28.75
C SER A 9 24.66 27.74 28.49
N THR A 10 25.34 26.62 28.78
CA THR A 10 24.84 25.26 28.48
C THR A 10 23.91 24.71 29.56
N ASN A 11 24.04 25.18 30.81
CA ASN A 11 23.23 24.71 31.94
C ASN A 11 21.77 25.19 31.92
N GLU A 12 21.48 26.33 31.30
CA GLU A 12 20.11 26.85 31.19
C GLU A 12 19.30 26.14 30.08
N LEU A 13 19.97 25.73 29.00
CA LEU A 13 19.36 24.99 27.89
C LEU A 13 18.98 23.56 28.28
N LEU A 14 19.86 22.87 29.02
CA LEU A 14 19.62 21.51 29.52
C LEU A 14 18.49 21.44 30.57
N LYS A 15 18.28 22.51 31.35
CA LYS A 15 17.20 22.58 32.34
C LYS A 15 15.82 22.83 31.74
N ARG A 16 15.73 23.39 30.52
CA ARG A 16 14.46 23.66 29.83
C ARG A 16 14.06 22.58 28.82
N LEU A 17 14.98 21.68 28.47
CA LEU A 17 14.75 20.56 27.58
C LEU A 17 13.62 19.60 28.04
N PRO A 18 13.48 19.20 29.32
CA PRO A 18 12.44 18.24 29.70
C PRO A 18 11.01 18.82 29.61
N LEU A 19 10.87 20.15 29.62
CA LEU A 19 9.58 20.85 29.57
C LEU A 19 9.08 21.04 28.12
N LEU A 20 9.98 21.04 27.14
CA LEU A 20 9.64 21.09 25.72
C LEU A 20 9.22 19.72 25.17
N PHE A 21 9.83 18.64 25.65
CA PHE A 21 9.46 17.28 25.23
C PHE A 21 8.08 16.84 25.76
N THR A 22 7.68 17.28 26.96
CA THR A 22 6.35 16.96 27.51
C THR A 22 5.21 17.67 26.78
N LEU A 23 5.47 18.87 26.22
CA LEU A 23 4.47 19.59 25.43
C LEU A 23 4.29 18.98 24.02
N LEU A 24 5.36 18.44 23.42
CA LEU A 24 5.32 17.85 22.08
C LEU A 24 4.58 16.50 22.03
N VAL A 25 4.60 15.74 23.13
CA VAL A 25 3.94 14.42 23.21
C VAL A 25 2.43 14.52 23.43
N LEU A 26 1.92 15.63 23.97
CA LEU A 26 0.49 15.79 24.26
C LEU A 26 -0.37 16.21 23.05
N THR A 27 0.24 16.72 21.98
CA THR A 27 -0.51 17.27 20.82
C THR A 27 -0.56 16.36 19.60
N THR A 28 -0.03 15.13 19.66
CA THR A 28 -0.07 14.23 18.50
C THR A 28 -0.48 12.78 18.80
N PRO A 29 -1.68 12.52 19.37
CA PRO A 29 -2.34 11.25 19.13
C PRO A 29 -3.71 11.49 18.49
N SER A 30 -3.75 11.85 17.21
CA SER A 30 -5.05 11.92 16.49
C SER A 30 -4.99 11.59 15.00
N TRP A 31 -3.83 11.19 14.48
CA TRP A 31 -3.69 10.93 13.05
C TRP A 31 -3.17 9.51 12.90
N LEU A 32 -3.96 8.69 12.19
CA LEU A 32 -3.69 7.31 11.72
C LEU A 32 -4.42 6.16 12.43
N THR A 33 -5.48 6.42 13.20
CA THR A 33 -6.58 5.43 13.31
C THR A 33 -7.76 5.87 12.46
N ALA A 34 -7.49 6.02 11.16
CA ALA A 34 -8.49 5.83 10.15
C ALA A 34 -7.99 4.65 9.31
N CYS A 35 -8.15 3.42 9.82
CA CYS A 35 -8.38 2.32 8.92
C CYS A 35 -9.60 2.77 8.12
N ALA A 36 -9.39 3.21 6.88
CA ALA A 36 -10.46 3.46 5.96
C ALA A 36 -11.23 2.13 5.87
N SER A 37 -12.30 1.99 6.66
CA SER A 37 -13.31 1.00 6.37
C SER A 37 -13.98 1.53 5.12
N ILE A 38 -13.37 1.26 3.96
CA ILE A 38 -14.04 1.41 2.68
C ILE A 38 -15.34 0.66 2.86
N ASN A 39 -16.43 1.43 2.84
CA ASN A 39 -17.78 0.96 3.06
C ASN A 39 -18.16 0.08 1.85
N ARG A 40 -17.65 -1.16 1.80
CA ARG A 40 -17.95 -2.19 0.80
C ARG A 40 -19.36 -2.77 1.02
N LYS A 41 -20.33 -1.94 1.43
CA LYS A 41 -21.63 -2.46 1.90
C LYS A 41 -22.55 -2.98 0.81
N ASP A 42 -22.34 -2.61 -0.46
CA ASP A 42 -23.21 -3.06 -1.57
C ASP A 42 -22.47 -3.38 -2.87
N GLU A 43 -21.15 -3.62 -2.81
CA GLU A 43 -20.42 -3.98 -4.02
C GLU A 43 -20.32 -5.50 -4.14
N SER A 44 -20.90 -6.06 -5.21
CA SER A 44 -20.80 -7.49 -5.47
C SER A 44 -19.33 -7.89 -5.62
N ILE A 45 -18.97 -9.07 -5.12
CA ILE A 45 -17.60 -9.59 -5.27
C ILE A 45 -17.19 -9.59 -6.75
N HIS A 46 -18.14 -9.81 -7.65
CA HIS A 46 -17.89 -9.72 -9.08
C HIS A 46 -17.44 -8.34 -9.54
N SER A 47 -18.11 -7.26 -9.11
CA SER A 47 -17.72 -5.87 -9.40
C SER A 47 -16.35 -5.52 -8.81
N ILE A 48 -16.04 -6.03 -7.62
CA ILE A 48 -14.74 -5.84 -6.98
C ILE A 48 -13.63 -6.47 -7.84
N LEU A 49 -13.80 -7.73 -8.25
CA LEU A 49 -12.81 -8.45 -9.05
C LEU A 49 -12.61 -7.81 -10.44
N GLU A 50 -13.67 -7.29 -11.06
CA GLU A 50 -13.56 -6.57 -12.33
C GLU A 50 -12.79 -5.25 -12.19
N LYS A 51 -13.05 -4.49 -11.12
CA LYS A 51 -12.30 -3.28 -10.82
C LYS A 51 -10.82 -3.57 -10.55
N GLU A 52 -10.53 -4.65 -9.82
CA GLU A 52 -9.16 -5.07 -9.55
C GLU A 52 -8.43 -5.46 -10.85
N ASN A 53 -9.07 -6.24 -11.73
CA ASN A 53 -8.49 -6.59 -13.03
C ASN A 53 -8.23 -5.36 -13.91
N ALA A 54 -9.15 -4.39 -13.92
CA ALA A 54 -8.96 -3.13 -14.66
C ALA A 54 -7.78 -2.30 -14.12
N LEU A 55 -7.57 -2.31 -12.80
CA LEU A 55 -6.41 -1.64 -12.20
C LEU A 55 -5.09 -2.35 -12.56
N ILE A 56 -5.08 -3.68 -12.59
CA ILE A 56 -3.92 -4.47 -13.02
C ILE A 56 -3.57 -4.13 -14.48
N GLU A 57 -4.55 -4.11 -15.38
CA GLU A 57 -4.35 -3.76 -16.79
C GLU A 57 -3.83 -2.34 -16.97
N LYS A 58 -4.38 -1.38 -16.23
CA LYS A 58 -3.89 0.00 -16.25
C LYS A 58 -2.44 0.09 -15.78
N LEU A 59 -2.07 -0.65 -14.74
CA LEU A 59 -0.70 -0.68 -14.23
C LEU A 59 0.26 -1.32 -15.24
N GLN A 60 -0.14 -2.42 -15.89
CA GLN A 60 0.62 -3.04 -16.97
C GLN A 60 0.83 -2.05 -18.14
N ALA A 61 -0.21 -1.33 -18.55
CA ALA A 61 -0.13 -0.33 -19.61
C ALA A 61 0.77 0.86 -19.24
N GLN A 62 0.71 1.33 -17.98
CA GLN A 62 1.60 2.38 -17.49
C GLN A 62 3.07 1.94 -17.51
N ARG A 63 3.37 0.72 -17.07
CA ARG A 63 4.73 0.18 -17.05
C ARG A 63 5.29 -0.08 -18.45
N ALA A 64 4.42 -0.43 -19.40
CA ALA A 64 4.78 -0.60 -20.80
C ALA A 64 5.05 0.72 -21.55
N GLN A 65 4.88 1.89 -20.90
CA GLN A 65 5.24 3.16 -21.51
C GLN A 65 6.73 3.17 -21.87
N PRO A 66 7.12 3.67 -23.06
CA PRO A 66 8.49 3.61 -23.54
C PRO A 66 9.52 4.20 -22.57
N GLU A 67 9.18 5.31 -21.92
CA GLU A 67 10.04 5.99 -20.95
C GLU A 67 10.34 5.11 -19.72
N ILE A 68 9.33 4.41 -19.21
CA ILE A 68 9.46 3.51 -18.06
C ILE A 68 10.19 2.23 -18.46
N ALA A 69 9.80 1.64 -19.59
CA ALA A 69 10.44 0.45 -20.13
C ALA A 69 11.94 0.68 -20.40
N GLN A 70 12.30 1.85 -20.93
CA GLN A 70 13.68 2.24 -21.16
C GLN A 70 14.44 2.40 -19.84
N ALA A 71 13.89 3.15 -18.87
CA ALA A 71 14.53 3.35 -17.57
C ALA A 71 14.76 2.02 -16.80
N ILE A 72 13.84 1.06 -16.96
CA ILE A 72 13.99 -0.29 -16.42
C ILE A 72 15.13 -1.03 -17.14
N SER A 73 15.16 -0.98 -18.48
CA SER A 73 16.16 -1.70 -19.29
C SER A 73 17.59 -1.27 -19.01
N GLU A 74 17.80 -0.01 -18.62
CA GLU A 74 19.10 0.56 -18.29
C GLU A 74 19.64 0.06 -16.93
N ASN A 75 18.80 -0.59 -16.11
CA ASN A 75 19.17 -1.06 -14.78
C ASN A 75 18.79 -2.54 -14.55
N VAL A 76 19.82 -3.39 -14.45
CA VAL A 76 19.67 -4.85 -14.27
C VAL A 76 18.83 -5.24 -13.05
N SER A 77 18.96 -4.52 -11.93
CA SER A 77 18.17 -4.79 -10.72
C SER A 77 16.70 -4.45 -10.93
N LEU A 78 16.41 -3.36 -11.65
CA LEU A 78 15.04 -2.99 -12.02
C LEU A 78 14.45 -3.99 -13.00
N THR A 79 15.19 -4.46 -14.00
CA THR A 79 14.72 -5.49 -14.94
C THR A 79 14.28 -6.77 -14.23
N LYS A 80 15.05 -7.22 -13.23
CA LYS A 80 14.68 -8.40 -12.44
C LYS A 80 13.43 -8.15 -11.59
N ALA A 81 13.35 -6.99 -10.95
CA ALA A 81 12.17 -6.61 -10.16
C ALA A 81 10.92 -6.49 -11.05
N GLU A 82 11.07 -5.94 -12.25
CA GLU A 82 10.01 -5.78 -13.25
C GLU A 82 9.48 -7.13 -13.72
N ALA A 83 10.37 -8.09 -14.01
CA ALA A 83 9.98 -9.43 -14.40
C ALA A 83 9.19 -10.15 -13.30
N SER A 84 9.63 -10.06 -12.05
CA SER A 84 8.90 -10.61 -10.90
C SER A 84 7.54 -9.94 -10.72
N LEU A 85 7.48 -8.61 -10.82
CA LEU A 85 6.23 -7.87 -10.70
C LEU A 85 5.26 -8.20 -11.85
N ALA A 86 5.75 -8.37 -13.08
CA ALA A 86 4.92 -8.79 -14.21
C ALA A 86 4.29 -10.17 -13.97
N LEU A 87 5.07 -11.12 -13.48
CA LEU A 87 4.58 -12.46 -13.11
C LEU A 87 3.51 -12.38 -12.01
N SER A 88 3.77 -11.66 -10.92
CA SER A 88 2.82 -11.54 -9.82
C SER A 88 1.51 -10.85 -10.21
N LEU A 89 1.54 -9.89 -11.14
CA LEU A 89 0.32 -9.27 -11.66
C LEU A 89 -0.52 -10.25 -12.48
N GLU A 90 0.12 -11.12 -13.26
CA GLU A 90 -0.59 -12.16 -14.02
C GLU A 90 -1.21 -13.20 -13.09
N GLU A 91 -0.47 -13.67 -12.08
CA GLU A 91 -0.97 -14.59 -11.06
C GLU A 91 -2.17 -14.01 -10.30
N LEU A 92 -2.14 -12.71 -9.95
CA LEU A 92 -3.28 -12.03 -9.33
C LEU A 92 -4.50 -11.97 -10.25
N LYS A 93 -4.30 -11.71 -11.54
CA LYS A 93 -5.37 -11.68 -12.54
C LYS A 93 -6.01 -13.07 -12.70
N GLU A 94 -5.19 -14.12 -12.77
CA GLU A 94 -5.65 -15.51 -12.85
C GLU A 94 -6.40 -15.94 -11.57
N ALA A 95 -5.91 -15.54 -10.39
CA ALA A 95 -6.58 -15.77 -9.12
C ALA A 95 -7.97 -15.12 -9.11
N ASN A 96 -8.09 -13.88 -9.59
CA ASN A 96 -9.36 -13.17 -9.69
C ASN A 96 -10.36 -13.90 -10.60
N GLU A 97 -9.93 -14.36 -11.78
CA GLU A 97 -10.78 -15.13 -12.68
C GLU A 97 -11.18 -16.50 -12.10
N THR A 98 -10.28 -17.14 -11.35
CA THR A 98 -10.57 -18.39 -10.64
C THR A 98 -11.64 -18.17 -9.57
N ILE A 99 -11.53 -17.11 -8.77
CA ILE A 99 -12.53 -16.75 -7.74
C ILE A 99 -13.88 -16.45 -8.39
N LYS A 100 -13.90 -15.64 -9.46
CA LYS A 100 -15.11 -15.34 -10.23
C LYS A 100 -15.81 -16.61 -10.71
N THR A 101 -15.04 -17.56 -11.25
CA THR A 101 -15.56 -18.85 -11.71
C THR A 101 -16.12 -19.70 -10.56
N LYS A 102 -15.43 -19.76 -9.42
CA LYS A 102 -15.89 -20.50 -8.24
C LYS A 102 -17.20 -19.93 -7.69
N ILE A 103 -17.32 -18.61 -7.58
CA ILE A 103 -18.54 -17.93 -7.13
C ILE A 103 -19.71 -18.23 -8.07
N LEU A 104 -19.49 -18.14 -9.39
CA LEU A 104 -20.53 -18.46 -10.37
C LEU A 104 -20.99 -19.93 -10.30
N LYS A 105 -20.09 -20.86 -10.01
CA LYS A 105 -20.44 -22.28 -9.81
C LYS A 105 -21.24 -22.49 -8.53
N MET A 106 -20.82 -21.90 -7.41
CA MET A 106 -21.52 -21.99 -6.13
C MET A 106 -22.95 -21.44 -6.24
N ASN A 107 -23.14 -20.26 -6.85
CA ASN A 107 -24.47 -19.69 -7.05
C ASN A 107 -25.38 -20.61 -7.89
N LYS A 108 -24.84 -21.33 -8.88
CA LYS A 108 -25.62 -22.30 -9.67
C LYS A 108 -26.01 -23.53 -8.87
N GLU A 109 -25.13 -24.02 -7.99
CA GLU A 109 -25.43 -25.17 -7.12
C GLU A 109 -26.43 -24.83 -6.02
N GLU A 110 -26.36 -23.63 -5.43
CA GLU A 110 -27.36 -23.14 -4.46
C GLU A 110 -28.75 -22.99 -5.08
N VAL A 111 -28.85 -22.45 -6.30
CA VAL A 111 -30.13 -22.37 -7.04
C VAL A 111 -30.70 -23.75 -7.33
N ARG A 112 -29.85 -24.74 -7.65
CA ARG A 112 -30.29 -26.11 -7.91
C ARG A 112 -30.76 -26.82 -6.64
N ASN A 113 -30.12 -26.57 -5.50
CA ASN A 113 -30.43 -27.23 -4.23
C ASN A 113 -31.57 -26.54 -3.43
N GLY A 114 -31.96 -25.32 -3.81
CA GLY A 114 -33.08 -24.58 -3.21
C GLY A 114 -34.43 -24.80 -3.91
N GLN A 115 -34.50 -25.73 -4.85
CA GLN A 115 -35.69 -26.03 -5.67
C GLN A 115 -36.42 -27.33 -5.27
N ASP A 116 -36.06 -27.93 -4.12
CA ASP A 116 -36.75 -29.06 -3.50
C ASP A 116 -37.65 -28.63 -2.33
#